data_AF-G7VIE3-F1
#
_entry.id   AF-G7VIE3-F1
#
_cell.length_a   1.000
_cell.length_b   1.000
_cell.length_c   1.000
_cell.angle_alpha   90.00
_cell.angle_beta   90.00
_cell.angle_gamma   90.00
#
_symmetry.space_group_name_H-M   'P 1'
#
loop_
_entity.id
_entity.type
_entity.pdbx_description
1 polymer ?
#
loop_
_entity_poly.entity_id
_entity_poly.type
_entity_poly.pdbx_seq_one_letter_code
_entity_poly.pdbx_strand_id
1 'polypeptide(L)'
;MIGIKLWRSRAGLLPTSARRAATAVALAFASACGPRQAVVYTWRGTPDVVLDQRIREIKRRTAEEEIAELAEPFKHGAEGVVLQIDNCPPGVSLEIEIYADPRIPKAAAITDDELDVIIEPSGYVKDTHIKDFYTLIAADPDTVRSWIEDALREIYIKNITVATYRGPRTHPLRRLIAWIKATKNWSLHPRNAIPLWYRPWPYQLARDLYQLSPPDYRRLAGPTGIKRAVRKTGDLLLKTLQKYYHLEREEKILRLYPKAASPPTKSHEAAVKHLEKILQEVYKEAAEKVIQTRDLRWPTYVDAVTQALENKLKQS
;
A
#
# COMPACT_ATOMS: atom_id res chain seq x y z
N MET A 1 6.29 -7.34 6.19
CA MET A 1 6.62 -6.47 5.04
C MET A 1 5.68 -5.26 4.96
N ILE A 2 6.14 -4.11 4.45
CA ILE A 2 5.30 -3.06 3.85
C ILE A 2 5.53 -3.09 2.34
N GLY A 3 4.44 -3.17 1.58
CA GLY A 3 4.47 -3.06 0.12
C GLY A 3 3.99 -1.68 -0.34
N ILE A 4 4.68 -1.13 -1.33
CA ILE A 4 4.37 0.19 -1.90
C ILE A 4 4.24 0.09 -3.41
N LYS A 5 3.13 0.62 -3.94
CA LYS A 5 2.86 0.72 -5.37
C LYS A 5 2.76 2.17 -5.82
N LEU A 6 3.46 2.52 -6.88
CA LEU A 6 3.34 3.81 -7.55
C LEU A 6 2.23 3.81 -8.60
N TRP A 7 1.62 4.97 -8.81
CA TRP A 7 0.60 5.22 -9.83
C TRP A 7 1.27 5.66 -11.14
N ARG A 8 2.06 4.76 -11.77
CA ARG A 8 2.90 5.08 -12.95
C ARG A 8 2.12 5.48 -14.20
N SER A 9 1.19 4.62 -14.66
CA SER A 9 0.53 4.76 -15.98
C SER A 9 -0.25 6.05 -16.15
N ARG A 10 -1.02 6.47 -15.13
CA ARG A 10 -1.81 7.71 -15.19
C ARG A 10 -0.98 8.96 -14.93
N ALA A 11 0.19 8.83 -14.30
CA ALA A 11 1.13 9.93 -14.14
C ALA A 11 2.01 10.11 -15.39
N GLY A 12 2.04 9.13 -16.30
CA GLY A 12 2.81 9.22 -17.54
C GLY A 12 4.32 9.30 -17.30
N LEU A 13 4.80 8.71 -16.20
CA LEU A 13 6.21 8.74 -15.81
C LEU A 13 7.05 7.90 -16.77
N LEU A 14 8.19 8.44 -17.19
CA LEU A 14 9.24 7.63 -17.82
C LEU A 14 9.83 6.64 -16.80
N PRO A 15 10.38 5.48 -17.22
CA PRO A 15 10.91 4.48 -16.31
C PRO A 15 11.95 5.01 -15.32
N THR A 16 12.88 5.85 -15.78
CA THR A 16 13.88 6.52 -14.93
C THR A 16 13.24 7.38 -13.84
N SER A 17 12.16 8.08 -14.17
CA SER A 17 11.44 8.94 -13.23
C SER A 17 10.57 8.15 -12.26
N ALA A 18 10.03 7.01 -12.68
CA ALA A 18 9.34 6.10 -11.78
C ALA A 18 10.29 5.54 -10.72
N ARG A 19 11.52 5.19 -11.10
CA ARG A 19 12.56 4.75 -10.15
C ARG A 19 12.97 5.87 -9.20
N ARG A 20 13.19 7.08 -9.71
CA ARG A 20 13.46 8.27 -8.87
C ARG A 20 12.34 8.51 -7.85
N ALA A 21 11.07 8.35 -8.25
CA ALA A 21 9.93 8.45 -7.34
C ALA A 21 9.89 7.31 -6.31
N ALA A 22 10.20 6.07 -6.71
CA ALA A 22 10.26 4.92 -5.80
C ALA A 22 11.37 5.13 -4.75
N THR A 23 12.56 5.54 -5.18
CA THR A 23 13.68 5.91 -4.31
C THR A 23 13.30 7.01 -3.34
N ALA A 24 12.59 8.06 -3.79
CA ALA A 24 12.13 9.12 -2.91
C ALA A 24 11.15 8.62 -1.83
N VAL A 25 10.27 7.67 -2.15
CA VAL A 25 9.36 7.06 -1.18
C VAL A 25 10.12 6.17 -0.20
N ALA A 26 11.04 5.33 -0.67
CA ALA A 26 11.90 4.50 0.17
C ALA A 26 12.70 5.36 1.17
N LEU A 27 13.29 6.46 0.70
CA LEU A 27 14.02 7.40 1.55
C LEU A 27 13.13 8.13 2.55
N ALA A 28 11.85 8.33 2.25
CA ALA A 28 10.92 8.87 3.24
C ALA A 28 10.73 7.91 4.44
N PHE A 29 10.65 6.60 4.19
CA PHE A 29 10.62 5.59 5.25
C PHE A 29 11.96 5.45 5.98
N ALA A 30 13.07 5.48 5.25
CA ALA A 30 14.41 5.43 5.84
C ALA A 30 14.67 6.65 6.76
N SER A 31 14.32 7.85 6.31
CA SER A 31 14.55 9.09 7.04
C SER A 31 13.60 9.28 8.24
N ALA A 32 12.45 8.60 8.26
CA ALA A 32 11.55 8.56 9.41
C ALA A 32 12.21 7.92 10.64
N CYS A 33 13.25 7.11 10.42
CA CYS A 33 14.09 6.61 11.48
C CYS A 33 14.98 7.71 12.12
N GLY A 34 15.07 8.90 11.54
CA GLY A 34 16.03 9.92 11.96
C GLY A 34 17.45 9.67 11.43
N PRO A 35 18.41 10.57 11.69
CA PRO A 35 19.75 10.50 11.12
C PRO A 35 20.48 9.22 11.56
N ARG A 36 20.99 8.45 10.60
CA ARG A 36 21.67 7.17 10.86
C ARG A 36 22.44 6.67 9.65
N GLN A 37 23.36 5.74 9.88
CA GLN A 37 23.99 5.00 8.80
C GLN A 37 23.06 3.93 8.24
N ALA A 38 23.14 3.72 6.93
CA ALA A 38 22.54 2.62 6.21
C ALA A 38 23.61 1.94 5.36
N VAL A 39 23.59 0.61 5.33
CA VAL A 39 24.34 -0.15 4.34
C VAL A 39 23.49 -0.18 3.08
N VAL A 40 24.05 0.34 1.99
CA VAL A 40 23.38 0.40 0.70
C VAL A 40 24.09 -0.55 -0.25
N TYR A 41 23.33 -1.45 -0.86
CA TYR A 41 23.85 -2.32 -1.91
C TYR A 41 22.95 -2.34 -3.13
N THR A 42 23.54 -2.69 -4.27
CA THR A 42 22.85 -2.78 -5.56
C THR A 42 23.06 -4.15 -6.15
N TRP A 43 22.08 -4.66 -6.89
CA TRP A 43 22.14 -6.02 -7.42
C TRP A 43 21.50 -6.12 -8.82
N ARG A 44 21.82 -7.20 -9.53
CA ARG A 44 21.25 -7.58 -10.82
C ARG A 44 21.10 -9.10 -10.89
N GLY A 45 19.97 -9.58 -11.41
CA GLY A 45 19.59 -10.99 -11.44
C GLY A 45 18.90 -11.38 -10.14
N THR A 46 19.68 -11.86 -9.17
CA THR A 46 19.20 -12.18 -7.82
C THR A 46 19.77 -11.20 -6.80
N PRO A 47 19.02 -10.89 -5.72
CA PRO A 47 19.50 -10.01 -4.65
C PRO A 47 20.86 -10.41 -4.05
N ASP A 48 21.19 -11.70 -4.08
CA ASP A 48 22.46 -12.25 -3.56
C ASP A 48 23.70 -11.86 -4.39
N VAL A 49 23.52 -11.33 -5.62
CA VAL A 49 24.62 -10.89 -6.48
C VAL A 49 24.81 -9.38 -6.32
N VAL A 50 25.56 -9.01 -5.28
CA VAL A 50 25.88 -7.62 -4.97
C VAL A 50 26.88 -7.05 -5.99
N LEU A 51 26.46 -6.00 -6.70
CA LEU A 51 27.29 -5.26 -7.67
C LEU A 51 28.13 -4.17 -7.02
N ASP A 52 27.59 -3.53 -5.98
CA ASP A 52 28.21 -2.43 -5.25
C ASP A 52 27.66 -2.42 -3.82
N GLN A 53 28.50 -2.10 -2.84
CA GLN A 53 28.12 -1.97 -1.43
C GLN A 53 28.84 -0.75 -0.82
N ARG A 54 28.09 0.09 -0.12
CA ARG A 54 28.59 1.31 0.49
C ARG A 54 27.81 1.68 1.74
N ILE A 55 28.50 2.26 2.71
CA ILE A 55 27.86 2.86 3.89
C ILE A 55 27.45 4.29 3.52
N ARG A 56 26.21 4.66 3.81
CA ARG A 56 25.69 6.01 3.59
C ARG A 56 25.01 6.53 4.84
N GLU A 57 25.16 7.83 5.09
CA GLU A 57 24.35 8.51 6.09
C GLU A 57 23.00 8.88 5.49
N ILE A 58 21.92 8.43 6.13
CA ILE A 58 20.55 8.85 5.83
C ILE A 58 20.24 10.04 6.72
N LYS A 59 19.98 11.19 6.10
CA LYS A 59 19.60 12.43 6.81
C LYS A 59 18.09 12.52 6.97
N ARG A 60 17.64 13.35 7.92
CA ARG A 60 16.25 13.82 7.94
C ARG A 60 16.01 14.72 6.73
N ARG A 61 14.83 14.61 6.13
CA ARG A 61 14.42 15.39 4.95
C ARG A 61 15.41 15.25 3.79
N THR A 62 15.46 14.05 3.24
CA THR A 62 16.38 13.66 2.16
C THR A 62 16.41 14.67 1.02
N ALA A 63 17.58 15.06 0.56
CA ALA A 63 17.73 16.04 -0.53
C ALA A 63 17.40 15.43 -1.91
N GLU A 64 17.23 16.26 -2.94
CA GLU A 64 17.00 15.73 -4.31
C GLU A 64 18.24 15.01 -4.86
N GLU A 65 19.42 15.46 -4.46
CA GLU A 65 20.71 14.88 -4.82
C GLU A 65 20.84 13.46 -4.27
N GLU A 66 20.46 13.24 -3.00
CA GLU A 66 20.47 11.93 -2.36
C GLU A 66 19.52 10.95 -3.08
N ILE A 67 18.36 11.42 -3.53
CA ILE A 67 17.43 10.62 -4.34
C ILE A 67 18.07 10.26 -5.68
N ALA A 68 18.71 11.22 -6.35
CA ALA A 68 19.34 11.01 -7.65
C ALA A 68 20.49 10.00 -7.57
N GLU A 69 21.36 10.13 -6.56
CA GLU A 69 22.49 9.23 -6.35
C GLU A 69 22.07 7.78 -6.04
N LEU A 70 20.98 7.59 -5.28
CA LEU A 70 20.44 6.26 -5.01
C LEU A 70 19.66 5.68 -6.19
N ALA A 71 19.16 6.52 -7.10
CA ALA A 71 18.50 6.08 -8.33
C ALA A 71 19.49 5.83 -9.50
N GLU A 72 20.72 6.34 -9.41
CA GLU A 72 21.74 6.23 -10.47
C GLU A 72 22.08 4.78 -10.87
N PRO A 73 22.22 3.81 -9.95
CA PRO A 73 22.55 2.43 -10.31
C PRO A 73 21.59 1.81 -11.33
N PHE A 74 20.32 2.20 -11.32
CA PHE A 74 19.33 1.72 -12.28
C PHE A 74 19.57 2.19 -13.72
N LYS A 75 20.34 3.26 -13.93
CA LYS A 75 20.79 3.66 -15.27
C LYS A 75 21.90 2.76 -15.79
N HIS A 76 22.62 2.11 -14.88
CA HIS A 76 23.73 1.20 -15.16
C HIS A 76 23.32 -0.28 -15.11
N GLY A 77 22.01 -0.55 -15.13
CA GLY A 77 21.48 -1.90 -15.26
C GLY A 77 21.24 -2.65 -13.95
N ALA A 78 21.33 -1.98 -12.79
CA ALA A 78 20.85 -2.57 -11.54
C ALA A 78 19.35 -2.89 -11.63
N GLU A 79 18.95 -4.01 -11.07
CA GLU A 79 17.55 -4.44 -10.98
C GLU A 79 16.94 -4.11 -9.62
N GLY A 80 17.78 -4.00 -8.58
CA GLY A 80 17.38 -3.50 -7.28
C GLY A 80 18.46 -2.69 -6.56
N VAL A 81 17.99 -1.85 -5.64
CA VAL A 81 18.80 -1.11 -4.68
C VAL A 81 18.21 -1.40 -3.30
N VAL A 82 19.04 -1.77 -2.35
CA VAL A 82 18.62 -2.11 -0.98
C VAL A 82 19.28 -1.19 0.01
N LEU A 83 18.50 -0.75 1.01
CA LEU A 83 18.98 -0.02 2.17
C LEU A 83 18.73 -0.88 3.41
N GLN A 84 19.79 -1.31 4.08
CA GLN A 84 19.74 -1.95 5.39
C GLN A 84 19.99 -0.91 6.46
N ILE A 85 19.05 -0.82 7.39
CA ILE A 85 19.00 0.20 8.44
C ILE A 85 18.80 -0.49 9.77
N ASP A 86 19.83 -0.51 10.59
CA ASP A 86 19.73 -1.12 11.91
C ASP A 86 19.01 -0.22 12.91
N ASN A 87 18.39 -0.87 13.90
CA ASN A 87 17.78 -0.23 15.06
C ASN A 87 16.70 0.82 14.68
N CYS A 88 15.88 0.52 13.67
CA CYS A 88 14.66 1.25 13.31
C CYS A 88 13.43 0.32 13.22
N PRO A 89 12.47 0.35 14.15
CA PRO A 89 12.54 0.85 15.52
C PRO A 89 13.65 0.20 16.37
N PRO A 90 13.88 0.62 17.62
CA PRO A 90 14.89 -0.01 18.48
C PRO A 90 14.76 -1.53 18.56
N GLY A 91 15.88 -2.25 18.40
CA GLY A 91 15.94 -3.72 18.36
C GLY A 91 15.51 -4.37 17.04
N VAL A 92 15.09 -3.56 16.05
CA VAL A 92 14.62 -4.01 14.73
C VAL A 92 15.49 -3.42 13.64
N SER A 93 15.91 -4.23 12.68
CA SER A 93 16.53 -3.77 11.44
C SER A 93 15.49 -3.73 10.32
N LEU A 94 15.55 -2.72 9.46
CA LEU A 94 14.75 -2.62 8.25
C LEU A 94 15.62 -2.87 7.03
N GLU A 95 15.12 -3.72 6.16
CA GLU A 95 15.58 -3.82 4.79
C GLU A 95 14.58 -3.13 3.87
N ILE A 96 15.02 -2.11 3.13
CA ILE A 96 14.20 -1.36 2.17
C ILE A 96 14.70 -1.64 0.77
N GLU A 97 13.95 -2.44 0.01
CA GLU A 97 14.26 -2.80 -1.37
C GLU A 97 13.50 -1.91 -2.36
N ILE A 98 14.21 -1.36 -3.33
CA ILE A 98 13.68 -0.55 -4.42
C ILE A 98 13.91 -1.29 -5.73
N TYR A 99 12.86 -1.50 -6.52
CA TYR A 99 12.94 -2.28 -7.76
C TYR A 99 12.96 -1.40 -9.01
N ALA A 100 13.79 -1.79 -9.99
CA ALA A 100 13.86 -1.12 -11.28
C ALA A 100 12.53 -1.22 -12.06
N ASP A 101 11.84 -2.36 -11.91
CA ASP A 101 10.56 -2.68 -12.52
C ASP A 101 9.67 -3.40 -11.49
N PRO A 102 8.40 -2.99 -11.32
CA PRO A 102 7.55 -3.53 -10.28
C PRO A 102 7.09 -4.97 -10.56
N ARG A 103 7.38 -5.50 -11.75
CA ARG A 103 7.14 -6.91 -12.09
C ARG A 103 8.19 -7.83 -11.49
N ILE A 104 9.38 -7.32 -11.14
CA ILE A 104 10.49 -8.14 -10.62
C ILE A 104 10.08 -8.90 -9.34
N PRO A 105 9.52 -8.26 -8.29
CA PRO A 105 9.12 -8.98 -7.08
C PRO A 105 8.13 -10.11 -7.35
N LYS A 106 7.19 -9.87 -8.28
CA LYS A 106 6.20 -10.86 -8.67
C LYS A 106 6.81 -12.01 -9.47
N ALA A 107 7.67 -11.70 -10.44
CA ALA A 107 8.34 -12.70 -11.27
C ALA A 107 9.30 -13.57 -10.47
N ALA A 108 9.95 -13.00 -9.46
CA ALA A 108 10.81 -13.70 -8.50
C ALA A 108 10.03 -14.45 -7.40
N ALA A 109 8.69 -14.47 -7.45
CA ALA A 109 7.81 -15.06 -6.44
C ALA A 109 8.02 -14.51 -5.01
N ILE A 110 8.58 -13.30 -4.90
CA ILE A 110 8.72 -12.55 -3.65
C ILE A 110 7.31 -12.10 -3.22
N THR A 111 6.49 -11.56 -4.13
CA THR A 111 5.12 -11.11 -3.80
C THR A 111 4.07 -11.57 -4.81
N ASP A 112 2.80 -11.64 -4.39
CA ASP A 112 1.68 -11.97 -5.30
C ASP A 112 1.26 -10.82 -6.24
N ASP A 113 1.69 -9.60 -5.91
CA ASP A 113 1.42 -8.37 -6.66
C ASP A 113 2.71 -7.72 -7.16
N GLU A 114 2.55 -6.78 -8.08
CA GLU A 114 3.67 -5.98 -8.56
C GLU A 114 3.96 -4.81 -7.61
N LEU A 115 5.20 -4.62 -7.16
CA LEU A 115 5.60 -3.62 -6.16
C LEU A 115 6.79 -2.78 -6.59
N ASP A 116 6.79 -1.50 -6.24
CA ASP A 116 7.92 -0.59 -6.50
C ASP A 116 8.94 -0.59 -5.36
N VAL A 117 8.47 -0.71 -4.13
CA VAL A 117 9.29 -0.75 -2.92
C VAL A 117 8.73 -1.79 -1.95
N ILE A 118 9.62 -2.54 -1.32
CA ILE A 118 9.37 -3.49 -0.24
C ILE A 118 10.15 -3.04 0.99
N ILE A 119 9.54 -3.14 2.17
CA ILE A 119 10.21 -2.87 3.45
C ILE A 119 10.00 -4.07 4.37
N GLU A 120 11.07 -4.66 4.85
CA GLU A 120 11.03 -5.86 5.69
C GLU A 120 11.65 -5.59 7.06
N PRO A 121 10.92 -5.83 8.16
CA PRO A 121 11.47 -5.73 9.49
C PRO A 121 12.01 -7.09 9.95
N SER A 122 13.14 -7.08 10.64
CA SER A 122 13.69 -8.26 11.31
C SER A 122 14.30 -7.87 12.65
N GLY A 123 14.36 -8.79 13.61
CA GLY A 123 14.96 -8.55 14.92
C GLY A 123 14.02 -8.83 16.08
N TYR A 124 14.17 -8.09 17.18
CA TYR A 124 13.46 -8.36 18.43
C TYR A 124 12.95 -7.07 19.07
N VAL A 125 11.72 -7.12 19.58
CA VAL A 125 11.18 -6.13 20.50
C VAL A 125 10.89 -6.83 21.82
N LYS A 126 11.68 -6.51 22.85
CA LYS A 126 11.70 -7.28 24.11
C LYS A 126 11.95 -8.76 23.78
N ASP A 127 11.07 -9.66 24.22
CA ASP A 127 11.16 -11.11 23.96
C ASP A 127 10.41 -11.56 22.69
N THR A 128 9.85 -10.62 21.92
CA THR A 128 9.08 -10.95 20.71
C THR A 128 9.96 -10.89 19.47
N HIS A 129 10.15 -12.03 18.81
CA HIS A 129 10.80 -12.09 17.50
C HIS A 129 9.92 -11.45 16.43
N ILE A 130 10.49 -10.47 15.73
CA ILE A 130 9.83 -9.70 14.68
C ILE A 130 10.19 -10.30 13.32
N LYS A 131 9.15 -10.75 12.61
CA LYS A 131 9.27 -11.33 11.26
C LYS A 131 8.46 -10.58 10.19
N ASP A 132 7.53 -9.74 10.64
CA ASP A 132 6.63 -9.00 9.77
C ASP A 132 6.07 -7.76 10.49
N PHE A 133 5.43 -6.87 9.74
CA PHE A 133 4.88 -5.64 10.31
C PHE A 133 3.63 -5.90 11.18
N TYR A 134 2.95 -7.04 11.06
CA TYR A 134 1.85 -7.38 11.96
C TYR A 134 2.37 -7.71 13.36
N THR A 135 3.44 -8.50 13.44
CA THR A 135 4.12 -8.81 14.71
C THR A 135 4.73 -7.55 15.30
N LEU A 136 5.32 -6.68 14.48
CA LEU A 136 5.89 -5.41 14.92
C LEU A 136 4.82 -4.44 15.46
N ILE A 137 3.71 -4.24 14.74
CA ILE A 137 2.58 -3.42 15.20
C ILE A 137 1.98 -3.98 16.50
N ALA A 138 1.94 -5.30 16.67
CA ALA A 138 1.42 -5.90 17.90
C ALA A 138 2.38 -5.73 19.09
N ALA A 139 3.69 -5.76 18.85
CA ALA A 139 4.71 -5.67 19.89
C ALA A 139 4.95 -4.23 20.36
N ASP A 140 4.93 -3.26 19.43
CA ASP A 140 5.17 -1.84 19.72
C ASP A 140 4.31 -0.92 18.83
N PRO A 141 2.99 -0.84 19.10
CA PRO A 141 2.05 -0.13 18.24
C PRO A 141 2.30 1.37 18.14
N ASP A 142 2.77 2.02 19.22
CA ASP A 142 2.93 3.47 19.26
C ASP A 142 4.18 3.92 18.52
N THR A 143 5.30 3.23 18.70
CA THR A 143 6.54 3.52 17.98
C THR A 143 6.36 3.30 16.48
N VAL A 144 5.71 2.21 16.09
CA VAL A 144 5.44 1.90 14.68
C VAL A 144 4.49 2.91 14.07
N ARG A 145 3.45 3.32 14.81
CA ARG A 145 2.55 4.40 14.38
C ARG A 145 3.33 5.68 14.10
N SER A 146 4.15 6.13 15.05
CA SER A 146 4.95 7.35 14.92
C SER A 146 5.88 7.28 13.71
N TRP A 147 6.56 6.15 13.52
CA TRP A 147 7.46 5.94 12.38
C TRP A 147 6.70 6.00 11.04
N ILE A 148 5.53 5.36 10.93
CA ILE A 148 4.69 5.43 9.73
C ILE A 148 4.20 6.87 9.50
N GLU A 149 3.71 7.56 10.54
CA GLU A 149 3.23 8.94 10.43
C GLU A 149 4.34 9.90 9.99
N ASP A 150 5.56 9.74 10.49
CA ASP A 150 6.72 10.52 10.09
C ASP A 150 7.10 10.26 8.62
N ALA A 151 7.13 9.00 8.18
CA ALA A 151 7.37 8.65 6.77
C ALA A 151 6.29 9.23 5.85
N LEU A 152 5.02 9.14 6.25
CA LEU A 152 3.90 9.69 5.49
C LEU A 152 3.91 11.22 5.47
N ARG A 153 4.42 11.87 6.50
CA ARG A 153 4.60 13.34 6.55
C ARG A 153 5.68 13.78 5.56
N GLU A 154 6.82 13.09 5.53
CA GLU A 154 7.89 13.34 4.57
C GLU A 154 7.40 13.18 3.12
N ILE A 155 6.66 12.11 2.83
CA ILE A 155 5.98 11.91 1.54
C ILE A 155 5.03 13.07 1.20
N TYR A 156 4.36 13.63 2.21
CA TYR A 156 3.33 14.63 2.02
C TYR A 156 3.90 15.98 1.58
N ILE A 157 4.97 16.42 2.23
CA ILE A 157 5.60 17.73 2.02
C ILE A 157 6.52 17.76 0.78
N LYS A 158 6.97 16.59 0.32
CA LYS A 158 7.96 16.49 -0.73
C LYS A 158 7.38 16.67 -2.13
N ASN A 159 8.07 17.46 -2.94
CA ASN A 159 7.89 17.54 -4.38
C ASN A 159 9.06 16.86 -5.07
N ILE A 160 8.82 16.31 -6.26
CA ILE A 160 9.85 15.69 -7.07
C ILE A 160 9.70 16.10 -8.52
N THR A 161 10.80 16.48 -9.15
CA THR A 161 10.85 16.72 -10.59
C THR A 161 11.04 15.40 -11.32
N VAL A 162 10.07 15.07 -12.19
CA VAL A 162 10.00 13.82 -12.94
C VAL A 162 9.76 14.10 -14.41
N ALA A 163 10.44 13.35 -15.27
CA ALA A 163 10.21 13.37 -16.70
C ALA A 163 8.95 12.57 -17.05
N THR A 164 8.08 13.20 -17.84
CA THR A 164 6.89 12.57 -18.43
C THR A 164 6.99 12.58 -19.94
N TYR A 165 6.11 11.87 -20.63
CA TYR A 165 5.99 11.94 -22.09
C TYR A 165 5.64 13.35 -22.62
N ARG A 166 5.25 14.28 -21.75
CA ARG A 166 4.96 15.70 -22.08
C ARG A 166 6.04 16.66 -21.57
N GLY A 167 7.22 16.14 -21.24
CA GLY A 167 8.34 16.91 -20.68
C GLY A 167 8.46 16.82 -19.15
N PRO A 168 9.50 17.45 -18.57
CA PRO A 168 9.73 17.50 -17.13
C PRO A 168 8.61 18.24 -16.40
N ARG A 169 8.16 17.67 -15.27
CA ARG A 169 7.14 18.25 -14.41
C ARG A 169 7.46 17.99 -12.96
N THR A 170 7.19 18.98 -12.10
CA THR A 170 7.27 18.81 -10.65
C THR A 170 5.94 18.30 -10.12
N HIS A 171 5.96 17.18 -9.41
CA HIS A 171 4.78 16.56 -8.81
C HIS A 171 4.96 16.44 -7.30
N PRO A 172 3.90 16.68 -6.50
CA PRO A 172 3.89 16.24 -5.10
C PRO A 172 4.07 14.73 -5.03
N LEU A 173 5.02 14.26 -4.21
CA LEU A 173 5.36 12.83 -4.12
C LEU A 173 4.14 11.99 -3.70
N ARG A 174 3.35 12.51 -2.75
CA ARG A 174 2.05 11.96 -2.35
C ARG A 174 1.08 11.66 -3.52
N ARG A 175 1.20 12.37 -4.65
CA ARG A 175 0.37 12.16 -5.84
C ARG A 175 0.91 11.08 -6.78
N LEU A 176 2.10 10.55 -6.53
CA LEU A 176 2.69 9.47 -7.31
C LEU A 176 2.46 8.09 -6.69
N ILE A 177 2.01 8.02 -5.44
CA ILE A 177 1.72 6.76 -4.74
C ILE A 177 0.30 6.31 -5.04
N ALA A 178 0.14 5.01 -5.33
CA ALA A 178 -1.15 4.37 -5.52
C ALA A 178 -1.67 3.81 -4.20
N TRP A 179 -0.85 3.04 -3.50
CA TRP A 179 -1.17 2.51 -2.19
C TRP A 179 0.08 2.11 -1.40
N ILE A 180 -0.07 2.07 -0.08
CA ILE A 180 0.90 1.53 0.88
C ILE A 180 0.14 0.57 1.79
N LYS A 181 0.65 -0.66 1.94
CA LYS A 181 0.04 -1.70 2.79
C LYS A 181 1.09 -2.35 3.68
N ALA A 182 0.82 -2.45 4.98
CA ALA A 182 1.57 -3.35 5.86
C ALA A 182 0.98 -4.75 5.75
N THR A 183 1.79 -5.76 5.53
CA THR A 183 1.36 -7.14 5.34
C THR A 183 2.07 -8.12 6.27
N LYS A 184 1.31 -9.14 6.66
CA LYS A 184 1.73 -10.28 7.48
C LYS A 184 2.63 -11.25 6.72
N ASN A 185 2.51 -11.30 5.39
CA ASN A 185 3.24 -12.25 4.55
C ASN A 185 3.45 -11.66 3.14
N TRP A 186 3.94 -12.48 2.23
CA TRP A 186 4.16 -12.15 0.83
C TRP A 186 2.87 -11.86 0.03
N SER A 187 1.69 -12.03 0.64
CA SER A 187 0.40 -11.75 0.02
C SER A 187 -0.12 -10.37 0.39
N LEU A 188 -0.57 -9.62 -0.60
CA LEU A 188 -1.21 -8.30 -0.44
C LEU A 188 -2.74 -8.40 -0.42
N HIS A 189 -3.26 -9.61 -0.20
CA HIS A 189 -4.69 -9.85 -0.03
C HIS A 189 -5.23 -9.05 1.18
N PRO A 190 -6.43 -8.44 1.11
CA PRO A 190 -6.92 -7.54 2.16
C PRO A 190 -7.13 -8.20 3.52
N ARG A 191 -7.13 -9.54 3.59
CA ARG A 191 -7.13 -10.32 4.85
C ARG A 191 -5.80 -10.26 5.60
N ASN A 192 -4.71 -10.10 4.87
CA ASN A 192 -3.34 -10.16 5.37
C ASN A 192 -2.62 -8.82 5.25
N ALA A 193 -3.29 -7.78 4.74
CA ALA A 193 -2.69 -6.50 4.42
C ALA A 193 -3.51 -5.33 4.98
N ILE A 194 -2.97 -4.67 6.01
CA ILE A 194 -3.48 -3.41 6.56
C ILE A 194 -3.22 -2.29 5.55
N PRO A 195 -4.25 -1.60 5.06
CA PRO A 195 -4.05 -0.40 4.27
C PRO A 195 -3.53 0.73 5.14
N LEU A 196 -2.46 1.38 4.70
CA LEU A 196 -1.90 2.58 5.35
C LEU A 196 -2.19 3.85 4.53
N TRP A 197 -2.23 3.70 3.19
CA TRP A 197 -2.43 4.80 2.26
C TRP A 197 -3.14 4.31 1.00
N TYR A 198 -4.14 5.05 0.54
CA TYR A 198 -4.80 4.83 -0.75
C TYR A 198 -4.97 6.10 -1.57
N ARG A 199 -4.70 5.99 -2.87
CA ARG A 199 -4.97 7.05 -3.84
C ARG A 199 -5.19 6.51 -5.25
N PRO A 200 -6.17 7.09 -5.99
CA PRO A 200 -7.47 7.50 -5.48
C PRO A 200 -8.09 6.41 -4.63
N TRP A 201 -8.48 6.78 -3.41
CA TRP A 201 -9.02 5.82 -2.45
C TRP A 201 -10.24 5.03 -2.94
N PRO A 202 -11.20 5.57 -3.73
CA PRO A 202 -12.34 4.76 -4.18
C PRO A 202 -11.90 3.62 -5.09
N TYR A 203 -10.83 3.82 -5.86
CA TYR A 203 -10.31 2.79 -6.75
C TYR A 203 -9.61 1.67 -5.97
N GLN A 204 -8.76 2.04 -5.00
CA GLN A 204 -8.05 1.04 -4.19
C GLN A 204 -9.01 0.27 -3.29
N LEU A 205 -9.97 0.96 -2.68
CA LEU A 205 -10.99 0.31 -1.88
C LEU A 205 -11.87 -0.63 -2.71
N ALA A 206 -12.23 -0.24 -3.95
CA ALA A 206 -12.96 -1.14 -4.84
C ALA A 206 -12.15 -2.40 -5.22
N ARG A 207 -10.83 -2.27 -5.41
CA ARG A 207 -9.94 -3.42 -5.66
C ARG A 207 -9.94 -4.37 -4.46
N ASP A 208 -9.83 -3.84 -3.24
CA ASP A 208 -9.88 -4.65 -2.02
C ASP A 208 -11.25 -5.31 -1.84
N LEU A 209 -12.34 -4.57 -2.00
CA LEU A 209 -13.68 -5.14 -1.89
C LEU A 209 -13.93 -6.21 -2.96
N TYR A 210 -13.40 -6.06 -4.17
CA TYR A 210 -13.41 -7.12 -5.19
C TYR A 210 -12.67 -8.37 -4.70
N GLN A 211 -11.51 -8.21 -4.08
CA GLN A 211 -10.74 -9.33 -3.54
C GLN A 211 -11.46 -10.03 -2.37
N LEU A 212 -12.14 -9.27 -1.51
CA LEU A 212 -12.95 -9.79 -0.39
C LEU A 212 -14.29 -10.39 -0.82
N SER A 213 -14.82 -10.00 -1.98
CA SER A 213 -16.12 -10.47 -2.46
C SER A 213 -16.08 -11.99 -2.74
N PRO A 214 -17.18 -12.72 -2.47
CA PRO A 214 -17.29 -14.14 -2.82
C PRO A 214 -16.92 -14.42 -4.29
N PRO A 215 -16.07 -15.44 -4.57
CA PRO A 215 -15.51 -15.65 -5.91
C PRO A 215 -16.54 -15.78 -7.04
N ASP A 216 -17.66 -16.46 -6.78
CA ASP A 216 -18.69 -16.71 -7.79
C ASP A 216 -19.48 -15.44 -8.12
N TYR A 217 -19.83 -14.67 -7.10
CA TYR A 217 -20.66 -13.47 -7.25
C TYR A 217 -19.89 -12.24 -7.73
N ARG A 218 -18.60 -12.13 -7.38
CA ARG A 218 -17.78 -10.97 -7.78
C ARG A 218 -17.50 -10.94 -9.28
N ARG A 219 -17.48 -12.10 -9.94
CA ARG A 219 -17.27 -12.22 -11.40
C ARG A 219 -18.42 -11.61 -12.18
N LEU A 220 -19.65 -11.69 -11.65
CA LEU A 220 -20.85 -11.12 -12.27
C LEU A 220 -20.82 -9.59 -12.30
N ALA A 221 -20.42 -8.94 -11.20
CA ALA A 221 -20.29 -7.47 -11.16
C ALA A 221 -19.01 -7.01 -11.88
N GLY A 222 -17.95 -7.81 -11.76
CA GLY A 222 -16.61 -7.49 -12.22
C GLY A 222 -15.98 -6.29 -11.48
N PRO A 223 -14.70 -6.00 -11.74
CA PRO A 223 -14.02 -4.86 -11.15
C PRO A 223 -14.71 -3.52 -11.42
N THR A 224 -15.29 -3.37 -12.62
CA THR A 224 -16.00 -2.14 -13.03
C THR A 224 -17.30 -1.94 -12.25
N GLY A 225 -18.07 -3.00 -12.02
CA GLY A 225 -19.31 -2.94 -11.26
C GLY A 225 -19.06 -2.53 -9.81
N ILE A 226 -18.09 -3.17 -9.15
CA ILE A 226 -17.71 -2.83 -7.77
C ILE A 226 -17.18 -1.40 -7.68
N LYS A 227 -16.38 -0.96 -8.65
CA LYS A 227 -15.91 0.43 -8.70
C LYS A 227 -17.06 1.43 -8.82
N ARG A 228 -18.12 1.09 -9.58
CA ARG A 228 -19.34 1.91 -9.66
C ARG A 228 -20.08 1.94 -8.32
N ALA A 229 -20.20 0.79 -7.65
CA ALA A 229 -20.83 0.68 -6.33
C ALA A 229 -20.07 1.54 -5.29
N VAL A 230 -18.76 1.36 -5.15
CA VAL A 230 -17.92 2.15 -4.22
C VAL A 230 -17.96 3.64 -4.51
N ARG A 231 -18.04 4.05 -5.77
CA ARG A 231 -18.17 5.48 -6.12
C ARG A 231 -19.48 6.08 -5.60
N LYS A 232 -20.57 5.30 -5.59
CA LYS A 232 -21.89 5.72 -5.09
C LYS A 232 -22.00 5.61 -3.57
N THR A 233 -21.45 4.55 -2.97
CA THR A 233 -21.56 4.27 -1.52
C THR A 233 -20.36 4.74 -0.71
N GLY A 234 -19.45 5.51 -1.32
CA GLY A 234 -18.14 5.82 -0.78
C GLY A 234 -18.16 6.40 0.63
N ASP A 235 -18.97 7.42 0.90
CA ASP A 235 -19.01 8.03 2.23
C ASP A 235 -19.58 7.09 3.30
N LEU A 236 -20.51 6.20 2.94
CA LEU A 236 -21.01 5.17 3.86
C LEU A 236 -19.93 4.14 4.18
N LEU A 237 -19.16 3.71 3.17
CA LEU A 237 -18.01 2.83 3.39
C LEU A 237 -16.99 3.47 4.33
N LEU A 238 -16.69 4.76 4.15
CA LEU A 238 -15.78 5.48 5.03
C LEU A 238 -16.32 5.55 6.48
N LYS A 239 -17.62 5.80 6.67
CA LYS A 239 -18.26 5.75 8.00
C LYS A 239 -18.14 4.38 8.66
N THR A 240 -18.33 3.30 7.90
CA THR A 240 -18.13 1.93 8.41
C THR A 240 -16.67 1.71 8.79
N LEU A 241 -15.71 2.12 7.95
CA LEU A 241 -14.28 1.98 8.23
C LEU A 241 -13.82 2.81 9.44
N GLN A 242 -14.41 3.99 9.69
CA GLN A 242 -14.11 4.82 10.87
C GLN A 242 -14.33 4.09 12.20
N LYS A 243 -15.12 3.00 12.23
CA LYS A 243 -15.28 2.18 13.44
C LYS A 243 -14.00 1.43 13.80
N TYR A 244 -13.19 1.09 12.81
CA TYR A 244 -11.99 0.24 12.95
C TYR A 244 -10.68 0.99 12.74
N TYR A 245 -10.70 2.11 12.01
CA TYR A 245 -9.50 2.88 11.67
C TYR A 245 -9.61 4.33 12.13
N HIS A 246 -8.49 4.91 12.52
CA HIS A 246 -8.27 6.34 12.41
C HIS A 246 -8.17 6.66 10.91
N LEU A 247 -9.05 7.55 10.45
CA LEU A 247 -9.23 7.84 9.04
C LEU A 247 -8.97 9.31 8.79
N GLU A 248 -8.02 9.60 7.91
CA GLU A 248 -7.77 10.94 7.40
C GLU A 248 -7.99 10.96 5.90
N ARG A 249 -8.75 11.94 5.41
CA ARG A 249 -9.05 12.10 4.00
C ARG A 249 -8.61 13.49 3.55
N GLU A 250 -7.79 13.52 2.50
CA GLU A 250 -7.38 14.76 1.86
C GLU A 250 -7.31 14.57 0.34
N GLU A 251 -8.00 15.43 -0.42
CA GLU A 251 -8.20 15.26 -1.87
C GLU A 251 -8.74 13.85 -2.23
N LYS A 252 -7.92 13.05 -2.91
CA LYS A 252 -8.18 11.66 -3.31
C LYS A 252 -7.36 10.67 -2.49
N ILE A 253 -6.66 11.14 -1.46
CA ILE A 253 -5.85 10.33 -0.56
C ILE A 253 -6.69 9.94 0.65
N LEU A 254 -6.56 8.69 1.05
CA LEU A 254 -7.13 8.15 2.28
C LEU A 254 -6.00 7.49 3.06
N ARG A 255 -5.78 7.95 4.29
CA ARG A 255 -4.89 7.30 5.24
C ARG A 255 -5.73 6.51 6.22
N LEU A 256 -5.27 5.31 6.53
CA LEU A 256 -5.96 4.37 7.40
C LEU A 256 -4.93 3.85 8.39
N TYR A 257 -5.15 4.13 9.67
CA TYR A 257 -4.36 3.50 10.73
C TYR A 257 -5.31 2.71 11.64
N PRO A 258 -5.09 1.40 11.86
CA PRO A 258 -5.97 0.63 12.73
C PRO A 258 -6.08 1.27 14.11
N LYS A 259 -7.30 1.40 14.62
CA LYS A 259 -7.52 1.84 16.00
C LYS A 259 -6.86 0.88 16.97
N ALA A 260 -6.50 1.40 18.14
CA ALA A 260 -6.03 0.59 19.25
C ALA A 260 -7.12 -0.40 19.69
N ALA A 261 -7.05 -1.62 19.15
CA ALA A 261 -7.49 -2.82 19.82
C ALA A 261 -6.25 -3.46 20.44
N SER A 262 -6.36 -4.34 21.43
CA SER A 262 -5.20 -5.08 21.93
C SER A 262 -5.07 -6.40 21.16
N PRO A 263 -4.21 -6.53 20.11
CA PRO A 263 -3.41 -5.52 19.36
C PRO A 263 -4.13 -4.86 18.14
N PRO A 264 -3.63 -3.74 17.54
CA PRO A 264 -4.33 -3.01 16.47
C PRO A 264 -4.63 -3.84 15.22
N THR A 265 -3.84 -4.88 14.98
CA THR A 265 -4.08 -5.90 13.96
C THR A 265 -5.46 -6.56 14.11
N LYS A 266 -5.98 -6.70 15.34
CA LYS A 266 -7.35 -7.18 15.61
C LYS A 266 -8.42 -6.24 15.12
N SER A 267 -8.19 -4.92 15.15
CA SER A 267 -9.13 -3.96 14.59
C SER A 267 -9.25 -4.13 13.07
N HIS A 268 -8.13 -4.35 12.38
CA HIS A 268 -8.13 -4.65 10.95
C HIS A 268 -8.82 -5.98 10.63
N GLU A 269 -8.51 -7.06 11.37
CA GLU A 269 -9.16 -8.36 11.22
C GLU A 269 -10.69 -8.25 11.40
N ALA A 270 -11.15 -7.48 12.39
CA ALA A 270 -12.57 -7.24 12.62
C ALA A 270 -13.22 -6.44 11.48
N ALA A 271 -12.53 -5.44 10.94
CA ALA A 271 -13.01 -4.68 9.78
C ALA A 271 -13.21 -5.57 8.56
N VAL A 272 -12.23 -6.42 8.27
CA VAL A 272 -12.27 -7.36 7.14
C VAL A 272 -13.44 -8.33 7.32
N LYS A 273 -13.57 -8.95 8.49
CA LYS A 273 -14.67 -9.89 8.78
C LYS A 273 -16.04 -9.24 8.64
N HIS A 274 -16.18 -7.99 9.09
CA HIS A 274 -17.42 -7.24 8.94
C HIS A 274 -17.74 -6.93 7.47
N LEU A 275 -16.75 -6.46 6.71
CA LEU A 275 -16.93 -6.18 5.28
C LEU A 275 -17.26 -7.45 4.47
N GLU A 276 -16.63 -8.58 4.78
CA GLU A 276 -16.95 -9.86 4.15
C GLU A 276 -18.41 -10.28 4.40
N LYS A 277 -18.88 -10.14 5.66
CA LYS A 277 -20.28 -10.40 6.00
C LYS A 277 -21.23 -9.49 5.22
N ILE A 278 -20.94 -8.19 5.18
CA ILE A 278 -21.73 -7.22 4.39
C ILE A 278 -21.76 -7.66 2.92
N LEU A 279 -20.60 -7.92 2.31
CA LEU A 279 -20.51 -8.30 0.91
C LEU A 279 -21.28 -9.59 0.61
N GLN A 280 -21.19 -10.59 1.48
CA GLN A 280 -21.96 -11.83 1.33
C GLN A 280 -23.46 -11.58 1.28
N GLU A 281 -23.99 -10.76 2.19
CA GLU A 281 -25.40 -10.39 2.22
C GLU A 281 -25.80 -9.54 1.00
N VAL A 282 -24.95 -8.59 0.60
CA VAL A 282 -25.16 -7.72 -0.57
C VAL A 282 -25.31 -8.53 -1.85
N TYR A 283 -24.43 -9.49 -2.11
CA TYR A 283 -24.49 -10.29 -3.32
C TYR A 283 -25.67 -11.25 -3.32
N LYS A 284 -26.03 -11.81 -2.17
CA LYS A 284 -27.23 -12.64 -2.03
C LYS A 284 -28.49 -11.84 -2.37
N GLU A 285 -28.68 -10.67 -1.75
CA GLU A 285 -29.83 -9.78 -1.99
C GLU A 285 -29.89 -9.31 -3.46
N ALA A 286 -28.74 -8.96 -4.05
CA ALA A 286 -28.68 -8.54 -5.45
C ALA A 286 -29.05 -9.67 -6.43
N ALA A 287 -28.59 -10.90 -6.16
CA ALA A 287 -28.93 -12.07 -6.96
C ALA A 287 -30.42 -12.40 -6.87
N GLU A 288 -30.99 -12.43 -5.66
CA GLU A 288 -32.43 -12.64 -5.44
C GLU A 288 -33.27 -11.61 -6.18
N LYS A 289 -32.89 -10.33 -6.11
CA LYS A 289 -33.59 -9.24 -6.79
C LYS A 289 -33.60 -9.42 -8.31
N VAL A 290 -32.45 -9.77 -8.89
CA VAL A 290 -32.32 -9.99 -10.35
C VAL A 290 -33.11 -11.22 -10.82
N ILE A 291 -33.15 -12.29 -10.01
CA ILE A 291 -33.96 -13.47 -10.29
C ILE A 291 -35.45 -13.13 -10.25
N GLN A 292 -35.90 -12.36 -9.25
CA GLN A 292 -37.30 -11.95 -9.11
C GLN A 292 -37.77 -11.05 -10.26
N THR A 293 -36.94 -10.10 -10.69
CA THR A 293 -37.29 -9.20 -11.81
C THR A 293 -37.12 -9.84 -13.19
N ARG A 294 -36.48 -11.01 -13.26
CA ARG A 294 -36.09 -11.70 -14.50
C ARG A 294 -35.25 -10.85 -15.45
N ASP A 295 -34.61 -9.79 -14.96
CA ASP A 295 -33.77 -8.89 -15.75
C ASP A 295 -32.29 -9.18 -15.50
N LEU A 296 -31.76 -10.13 -16.27
CA LEU A 296 -30.38 -10.63 -16.16
C LEU A 296 -29.33 -9.70 -16.77
N ARG A 297 -29.68 -8.46 -17.14
CA ARG A 297 -28.72 -7.52 -17.72
C ARG A 297 -27.70 -7.09 -16.66
N TRP A 298 -26.44 -7.02 -17.08
CA TRP A 298 -25.33 -6.62 -16.21
C TRP A 298 -25.56 -5.27 -15.48
N PRO A 299 -26.06 -4.19 -16.12
CA PRO A 299 -26.35 -2.94 -15.43
C PRO A 299 -27.35 -3.11 -14.28
N THR A 300 -28.38 -3.92 -14.48
CA THR A 300 -29.42 -4.20 -13.48
C THR A 300 -28.82 -4.91 -12.27
N TYR A 301 -27.96 -5.92 -12.48
CA TYR A 301 -27.24 -6.58 -11.40
C TYR A 301 -26.32 -5.62 -10.64
N VAL A 302 -25.55 -4.77 -11.34
CA VAL A 302 -24.67 -3.80 -10.69
C VAL A 302 -25.44 -2.76 -9.88
N ASP A 303 -26.59 -2.30 -10.38
CA ASP A 303 -27.45 -1.38 -9.64
C ASP A 303 -28.10 -2.07 -8.43
N ALA A 304 -28.47 -3.36 -8.52
CA ALA A 304 -28.91 -4.16 -7.39
C ALA A 304 -27.82 -4.33 -6.32
N VAL A 305 -26.58 -4.67 -6.71
CA VAL A 305 -25.42 -4.73 -5.81
C VAL A 305 -25.17 -3.38 -5.14
N THR A 306 -25.26 -2.29 -5.90
CA THR A 306 -25.04 -0.95 -5.35
C THR A 306 -26.09 -0.59 -4.31
N GLN A 307 -27.36 -0.86 -4.60
CA GLN A 307 -28.46 -0.57 -3.68
C GLN A 307 -28.40 -1.42 -2.41
N ALA A 308 -28.14 -2.72 -2.56
CA ALA A 308 -27.97 -3.61 -1.41
C ALA A 308 -26.78 -3.17 -0.54
N LEU A 309 -25.65 -2.80 -1.16
CA LEU A 309 -24.50 -2.27 -0.44
C LEU A 309 -24.84 -0.99 0.32
N GLU A 310 -25.55 -0.06 -0.31
CA GLU A 310 -26.01 1.17 0.34
C GLU A 310 -26.89 0.87 1.57
N ASN A 311 -27.86 -0.03 1.42
CA ASN A 311 -28.77 -0.43 2.50
C ASN A 311 -28.01 -1.05 3.67
N LYS A 312 -27.12 -2.01 3.41
CA LYS A 312 -26.35 -2.70 4.45
C LYS A 312 -25.39 -1.77 5.18
N LEU A 313 -24.79 -0.81 4.48
CA LEU A 313 -23.90 0.17 5.12
C LEU A 313 -24.66 1.19 5.98
N LYS A 314 -25.92 1.52 5.65
CA LYS A 314 -26.76 2.40 6.49
C LYS A 314 -27.18 1.74 7.80
N GLN A 315 -27.31 0.41 7.81
CA GLN A 315 -27.67 -0.39 8.98
C GLN A 315 -26.47 -0.79 9.84
N SER A 316 -25.26 -0.66 9.27
CA SER A 316 -23.99 -1.08 9.86
C SER A 316 -23.59 -0.18 11.01
#